data_AF-A0A6P3ZW57-F1
#
_entry.id   AF-A0A6P3ZW57-F1
#
_cell.length_a   1.000
_cell.length_b   1.000
_cell.length_c   1.000
_cell.angle_alpha   90.00
_cell.angle_beta   90.00
_cell.angle_gamma   90.00
#
_symmetry.space_group_name_H-M   'P 1'
#
loop_
_entity.id
_entity.type
_entity.pdbx_description
1 polymer ?
#
loop_
_entity_poly.entity_id
_entity_poly.type
_entity_poly.pdbx_seq_one_letter_code
_entity_poly.pdbx_strand_id
1 'polypeptide(L)'
;MASSLSRWLVDPKKNWFAAQHMKSLSKRLRKYGLRYDDLYDPYYDLDVKEALNRLPREIVDARNQRLKRAMDLSMKHEYLPENLQAVQTPFRSYIQDMLSLVKKERAERDALGALPLYQRTIP
;
A
#
# COMPACT_ATOMS: atom_id res chain seq x y z
N MET A 1 -17.71 7.54 9.37
CA MET A 1 -18.49 6.29 9.27
C MET A 1 -19.11 6.22 7.89
N ALA A 2 -18.61 5.34 7.00
CA ALA A 2 -19.19 5.19 5.67
C ALA A 2 -20.62 4.62 5.81
N SER A 3 -21.61 5.26 5.17
CA SER A 3 -23.02 4.86 5.18
C SER A 3 -23.18 3.41 4.69
N SER A 4 -24.23 2.70 5.11
CA SER A 4 -24.49 1.31 4.70
C SER A 4 -24.49 1.14 3.16
N LEU A 5 -25.02 2.15 2.46
CA LEU A 5 -25.02 2.24 1.00
C LEU A 5 -23.60 2.32 0.42
N SER A 6 -22.72 3.15 1.00
CA SER A 6 -21.34 3.28 0.52
C SER A 6 -20.56 1.97 0.67
N ARG A 7 -20.69 1.26 1.80
CA ARG A 7 -20.06 -0.06 1.97
C ARG A 7 -20.55 -1.06 0.93
N TRP A 8 -21.86 -1.08 0.67
CA TRP A 8 -22.43 -1.93 -0.37
C TRP A 8 -21.84 -1.63 -1.76
N LEU A 9 -21.61 -0.36 -2.09
CA LEU A 9 -21.01 0.05 -3.36
C LEU A 9 -19.56 -0.39 -3.53
N VAL A 10 -18.72 -0.32 -2.49
CA VAL A 10 -17.30 -0.70 -2.57
C VAL A 10 -17.02 -2.17 -2.24
N ASP A 11 -17.94 -2.88 -1.59
CA ASP A 11 -17.76 -4.29 -1.22
C ASP A 11 -17.69 -5.18 -2.50
N PRO A 12 -16.56 -5.84 -2.79
CA PRO A 12 -16.42 -6.68 -3.99
C PRO A 12 -17.28 -7.95 -3.91
N LYS A 13 -17.78 -8.31 -2.73
CA LYS A 13 -18.72 -9.43 -2.55
C LYS A 13 -20.15 -9.07 -2.93
N LYS A 14 -20.51 -7.78 -2.88
CA LYS A 14 -21.88 -7.30 -3.05
C LYS A 14 -22.07 -6.57 -4.38
N ASN A 15 -21.02 -5.91 -4.88
CA ASN A 15 -21.03 -5.21 -6.15
C ASN A 15 -20.13 -5.90 -7.18
N TRP A 16 -20.71 -6.26 -8.33
CA TRP A 16 -19.98 -6.88 -9.44
C TRP A 16 -18.88 -5.97 -10.01
N PHE A 17 -19.13 -4.65 -10.11
CA PHE A 17 -18.12 -3.70 -10.62
C PHE A 17 -16.91 -3.64 -9.70
N ALA A 18 -17.13 -3.62 -8.39
CA ALA A 18 -16.06 -3.68 -7.40
C ALA A 18 -15.28 -5.01 -7.48
N ALA A 19 -15.96 -6.13 -7.74
CA ALA A 19 -15.32 -7.42 -7.97
C ALA A 19 -14.42 -7.43 -9.21
N GLN A 20 -14.89 -6.89 -10.34
CA GLN A 20 -14.08 -6.78 -11.56
C GLN A 20 -12.88 -5.87 -11.37
N HIS A 21 -13.07 -4.75 -10.67
CA HIS A 21 -11.99 -3.83 -10.33
C HIS A 21 -10.91 -4.53 -9.48
N MET A 22 -11.30 -5.20 -8.40
CA MET A 22 -10.40 -5.98 -7.55
C MET A 22 -9.68 -7.07 -8.34
N LYS A 23 -10.38 -7.78 -9.24
CA LYS A 23 -9.79 -8.82 -10.12
C LYS A 23 -8.74 -8.24 -11.06
N SER A 24 -9.00 -7.08 -11.67
CA SER A 24 -8.08 -6.38 -12.55
C SER A 24 -6.81 -5.94 -11.79
N LEU A 25 -6.97 -5.34 -10.61
CA LEU A 25 -5.85 -4.96 -9.75
C LEU A 25 -5.02 -6.17 -9.32
N SER A 26 -5.68 -7.24 -8.86
CA SER A 26 -5.00 -8.47 -8.47
C SER A 26 -4.16 -9.02 -9.61
N LYS A 27 -4.73 -9.10 -10.83
CA LYS A 27 -4.03 -9.62 -12.01
C LYS A 27 -2.78 -8.78 -12.31
N ARG A 28 -2.90 -7.45 -12.28
CA ARG A 28 -1.79 -6.52 -12.57
C ARG A 28 -0.68 -6.60 -11.53
N LEU A 29 -1.03 -6.67 -10.25
CA LEU A 29 -0.04 -6.76 -9.16
C LEU A 29 0.71 -8.10 -9.18
N ARG A 30 0.01 -9.20 -9.44
CA ARG A 30 0.63 -10.53 -9.52
C ARG A 30 1.65 -10.64 -10.65
N LYS A 31 1.36 -10.04 -11.82
CA LYS A 31 2.28 -9.99 -12.96
C LYS A 31 3.66 -9.40 -12.61
N TYR A 32 3.69 -8.39 -11.73
CA TYR A 32 4.95 -7.77 -11.28
C TYR A 32 5.43 -8.28 -9.92
N GLY A 33 4.67 -9.17 -9.27
CA GLY A 33 5.02 -9.70 -7.94
C GLY A 33 5.02 -8.64 -6.84
N LEU A 34 4.12 -7.65 -6.94
CA LEU A 34 3.98 -6.56 -5.97
C LEU A 34 2.77 -6.80 -5.05
N ARG A 35 2.84 -6.24 -3.84
CA ARG A 35 1.67 -6.05 -2.98
C ARG A 35 1.11 -4.65 -3.18
N TYR A 36 -0.17 -4.49 -2.87
CA TYR A 36 -0.84 -3.18 -2.97
C TYR A 36 -0.16 -2.12 -2.09
N ASP A 37 0.25 -2.52 -0.88
CA ASP A 37 0.96 -1.65 0.06
C ASP A 37 2.35 -1.20 -0.43
N ASP A 38 2.95 -1.90 -1.41
CA ASP A 38 4.25 -1.50 -1.97
C ASP A 38 4.11 -0.25 -2.86
N LEU A 39 2.90 0.10 -3.30
CA LEU A 39 2.63 1.28 -4.14
C LEU A 39 2.60 2.60 -3.36
N TYR A 40 2.59 2.58 -2.03
CA TYR A 40 2.63 3.80 -1.23
C TYR A 40 4.05 4.39 -1.24
N ASP A 41 4.22 5.56 -1.85
CA ASP A 41 5.51 6.23 -1.95
C ASP A 41 5.84 7.04 -0.67
N PRO A 42 6.96 6.76 0.02
CA PRO A 42 7.39 7.53 1.19
C PRO A 42 7.72 9.01 0.89
N TYR A 43 7.99 9.39 -0.36
CA TYR A 43 8.19 10.79 -0.73
C TYR A 43 6.88 11.53 -1.03
N TYR A 44 5.82 10.79 -1.35
CA TYR A 44 4.50 11.37 -1.60
C TYR A 44 3.79 11.72 -0.28
N ASP A 45 3.67 10.75 0.62
CA ASP A 45 3.08 10.91 1.95
C ASP A 45 4.13 10.67 3.03
N LEU A 46 4.45 11.70 3.82
CA LEU A 46 5.44 11.60 4.90
C LEU A 46 4.98 10.65 6.02
N ASP A 47 3.68 10.43 6.18
CA ASP A 47 3.16 9.45 7.14
C ASP A 47 3.53 8.02 6.73
N VAL A 48 3.64 7.75 5.43
CA VAL A 48 4.12 6.47 4.91
C VAL A 48 5.59 6.28 5.23
N LYS A 49 6.40 7.35 5.08
CA LYS A 49 7.81 7.31 5.47
C LYS A 49 7.97 6.98 6.95
N GLU A 50 7.22 7.65 7.80
CA GLU A 50 7.25 7.40 9.24
C GLU A 50 6.76 5.98 9.59
N ALA A 51 5.68 5.52 8.96
CA ALA A 51 5.18 4.16 9.16
C ALA A 51 6.21 3.10 8.74
N LEU A 52 6.95 3.33 7.65
CA LEU A 52 8.03 2.43 7.23
C LEU A 52 9.22 2.43 8.19
N ASN A 53 9.57 3.59 8.76
CA ASN A 53 10.66 3.69 9.74
C ASN A 53 10.37 2.91 11.02
N ARG A 54 9.10 2.76 11.40
CA ARG A 54 8.66 2.03 12.60
C ARG A 54 8.49 0.53 12.39
N LEU A 55 8.42 0.07 11.14
CA LEU A 55 8.22 -1.34 10.83
C LEU A 55 9.52 -2.16 11.06
N PRO A 56 9.39 -3.46 11.37
CA PRO A 56 10.53 -4.38 11.41
C PRO A 56 11.31 -4.36 10.10
N ARG A 57 12.64 -4.43 10.21
CA ARG A 57 13.55 -4.32 9.08
C ARG A 57 13.32 -5.40 8.03
N GLU A 58 12.96 -6.61 8.44
CA GLU A 58 12.70 -7.75 7.56
C GLU A 58 11.54 -7.47 6.60
N ILE A 59 10.51 -6.76 7.07
CA ILE A 59 9.34 -6.40 6.27
C ILE A 59 9.73 -5.34 5.23
N VAL A 60 10.52 -4.35 5.64
CA VAL A 60 11.01 -3.27 4.78
C VAL A 60 11.96 -3.82 3.71
N ASP A 61 12.87 -4.72 4.09
CA ASP A 61 13.78 -5.38 3.15
C ASP A 61 13.02 -6.25 2.15
N ALA A 62 12.02 -7.00 2.60
CA ALA A 62 11.15 -7.78 1.70
C ALA A 62 10.34 -6.88 0.75
N ARG A 63 9.88 -5.71 1.19
CA ARG A 63 9.26 -4.69 0.32
C ARG A 63 10.25 -4.20 -0.73
N ASN A 64 11.46 -3.83 -0.32
CA ASN A 64 12.48 -3.33 -1.22
C ASN A 64 12.90 -4.36 -2.27
N GLN A 65 12.96 -5.64 -1.91
CA GLN A 65 13.20 -6.73 -2.86
C GLN A 65 12.09 -6.86 -3.89
N ARG A 66 10.81 -6.77 -3.49
CA ARG A 66 9.67 -6.79 -4.42
C ARG A 66 9.71 -5.61 -5.38
N LEU A 67 9.98 -4.41 -4.88
CA LEU A 67 10.08 -3.20 -5.71
C LEU A 67 11.24 -3.30 -6.72
N LYS A 68 12.43 -3.73 -6.28
CA LYS A 68 13.58 -3.96 -7.18
C LYS A 68 13.26 -4.95 -8.29
N ARG A 69 12.64 -6.09 -7.94
CA ARG A 69 12.21 -7.10 -8.91
C ARG A 69 11.19 -6.54 -9.91
N ALA A 70 10.21 -5.79 -9.43
CA ALA A 70 9.20 -5.19 -10.30
C ALA A 70 9.80 -4.16 -11.27
N MET A 71 10.77 -3.36 -10.80
CA MET A 71 11.49 -2.42 -11.66
C MET A 71 12.34 -3.15 -12.70
N ASP A 72 13.03 -4.23 -12.34
CA ASP A 72 13.79 -5.08 -13.27
C ASP A 72 12.91 -5.69 -14.36
N LEU A 73 11.77 -6.30 -13.97
CA LEU A 73 10.79 -6.86 -14.90
C LEU A 73 10.20 -5.78 -15.82
N SER A 74 9.88 -4.60 -15.26
CA SER A 74 9.37 -3.46 -16.03
C SER A 74 10.39 -2.98 -17.06
N MET A 75 11.67 -2.89 -16.69
CA MET A 75 12.75 -2.48 -17.57
C MET A 75 12.95 -3.49 -18.72
N LYS A 76 12.80 -4.79 -18.43
CA LYS A 76 12.91 -5.87 -19.42
C LYS A 76 11.67 -6.03 -20.30
N HIS A 77 10.58 -5.33 -20.00
CA HIS A 77 9.26 -5.57 -20.60
C HIS A 77 8.78 -7.03 -20.46
N GLU A 78 9.15 -7.67 -19.35
CA GLU A 78 8.79 -9.05 -19.03
C GLU A 78 7.89 -9.11 -17.78
N TYR A 79 7.24 -10.26 -17.58
CA TYR A 79 6.42 -10.51 -16.41
C TYR A 79 6.98 -11.67 -15.58
N LEU A 80 6.57 -11.72 -14.32
CA LEU A 80 6.88 -12.83 -13.44
C LEU A 80 6.35 -14.14 -14.04
N PRO A 81 7.08 -15.27 -13.97
CA PRO A 81 6.60 -16.54 -14.51
C PRO A 81 5.34 -17.03 -13.77
N GLU A 82 4.49 -17.78 -14.47
CA GLU A 82 3.12 -18.10 -14.03
C GLU A 82 3.08 -18.85 -12.68
N ASN A 83 4.05 -19.74 -12.45
CA ASN A 83 4.22 -20.46 -11.18
C ASN A 83 4.42 -19.49 -10.00
N LEU A 84 5.23 -18.45 -10.18
CA LEU A 84 5.48 -17.45 -9.15
C LEU A 84 4.31 -16.45 -9.03
N GLN A 85 3.59 -16.17 -10.11
CA GLN A 85 2.37 -15.34 -10.08
C GLN A 85 1.27 -15.97 -9.23
N ALA A 86 1.10 -17.30 -9.31
CA ALA A 86 0.08 -18.03 -8.55
C ALA A 86 0.28 -17.92 -7.02
N VAL A 87 1.52 -17.87 -6.56
CA VAL A 87 1.89 -17.78 -5.13
C VAL A 87 1.76 -16.35 -4.58
N GLN A 88 1.62 -15.34 -5.45
CA GLN A 88 1.57 -13.94 -5.00
C GLN A 88 0.30 -13.61 -4.20
N THR A 89 0.51 -12.87 -3.12
CA THR A 89 -0.54 -12.38 -2.20
C THR A 89 -0.65 -10.85 -2.26
N PRO A 90 -1.26 -10.27 -3.32
CA PRO A 90 -1.21 -8.82 -3.57
C PRO A 90 -1.92 -7.99 -2.49
N PHE A 91 -2.98 -8.49 -1.86
CA PHE A 91 -3.76 -7.76 -0.85
C PHE A 91 -3.39 -8.11 0.60
N ARG A 92 -2.26 -8.80 0.83
CA ARG A 92 -1.77 -9.05 2.20
C ARG A 92 -1.07 -7.78 2.71
N SER A 93 -1.80 -6.99 3.48
CA SER A 93 -1.30 -5.74 4.04
C SER A 93 -0.19 -5.97 5.06
N TYR A 94 0.70 -5.00 5.17
CA TYR A 94 1.76 -4.93 6.20
C TYR A 94 1.94 -3.52 6.77
N ILE A 95 1.50 -2.47 6.08
CA ILE A 95 1.71 -1.07 6.51
C ILE A 95 0.45 -0.40 7.06
N GLN A 96 -0.74 -0.88 6.67
CA GLN A 96 -2.02 -0.19 6.96
C GLN A 96 -2.24 0.10 8.45
N ASP A 97 -1.94 -0.87 9.31
CA ASP A 97 -2.14 -0.70 10.76
C ASP A 97 -1.20 0.37 11.32
N MET A 98 0.08 0.32 10.95
CA MET A 98 1.09 1.31 11.37
C MET A 98 0.78 2.69 10.81
N LEU A 99 0.34 2.78 9.55
CA LEU A 99 -0.07 4.03 8.94
C LEU A 99 -1.29 4.63 9.64
N SER A 100 -2.26 3.79 10.02
CA SER A 100 -3.43 4.24 10.77
C SER A 100 -3.07 4.77 12.16
N LEU A 101 -2.06 4.19 12.81
CA LEU A 101 -1.53 4.66 14.10
C LEU A 101 -0.86 6.02 13.94
N VAL A 102 0.08 6.15 13.01
CA VAL A 102 0.79 7.42 12.73
C VAL A 102 -0.19 8.54 12.42
N LYS A 103 -1.22 8.28 11.60
CA LYS A 103 -2.25 9.27 11.26
C LYS A 103 -3.09 9.69 12.47
N LYS A 104 -3.39 8.77 13.39
CA LYS A 104 -4.10 9.08 14.64
C LYS A 104 -3.24 9.93 15.58
N GLU A 105 -1.98 9.56 15.79
CA GLU A 105 -1.03 10.33 16.61
C GLU A 105 -0.87 11.76 16.09
N ARG A 106 -0.74 11.91 14.76
CA ARG A 106 -0.66 13.23 14.13
C ARG A 106 -1.93 14.04 14.35
N ALA A 107 -3.10 13.44 14.18
CA ALA A 107 -4.39 14.13 14.37
C ALA A 107 -4.63 14.53 15.83
N GLU A 108 -4.26 13.68 16.79
CA GLU A 108 -4.31 14.00 18.21
C GLU A 108 -3.39 15.19 18.52
N ARG A 109 -2.15 15.15 18.04
CA ARG A 109 -1.17 16.22 18.26
C ARG A 109 -1.62 17.56 17.68
N ASP A 110 -2.21 17.53 16.49
CA ASP A 110 -2.78 18.72 15.83
C ASP A 110 -3.97 19.28 16.62
N ALA A 111 -4.86 18.41 17.13
CA ALA A 111 -5.97 18.81 17.99
C ALA A 111 -5.51 19.43 19.33
N LEU A 112 -4.33 19.04 19.83
CA LEU A 112 -3.69 19.63 21.01
C LEU A 112 -2.94 20.94 20.69
N GLY A 113 -2.91 21.38 19.42
CA GLY A 113 -2.25 22.62 18.99
C GLY A 113 -0.72 22.56 18.97
N ALA A 114 -0.13 21.36 18.98
CA ALA A 114 1.32 21.19 18.97
C ALA A 114 1.89 21.21 17.54
N LEU A 115 3.16 21.62 17.41
CA LEU A 115 3.85 21.69 16.11
C LEU A 115 4.02 20.30 15.46
N PRO A 116 4.00 20.20 14.12
CA PRO A 116 4.16 18.94 13.41
C PRO A 116 5.56 18.32 13.65
N LEU A 117 5.63 16.98 13.72
CA LEU A 117 6.89 16.25 13.93
C LEU A 117 7.79 16.23 12.70
N TYR A 118 7.18 16.24 11.52
CA TYR A 118 7.87 16.30 10.23
C TYR A 118 7.05 17.16 9.27
N GLN A 119 7.75 17.87 8.39
CA GLN A 119 7.13 18.73 7.38
C GLN A 119 7.81 18.52 6.04
N ARG A 120 7.03 18.65 4.96
CA ARG A 120 7.55 18.59 3.60
C ARG A 120 8.39 19.84 3.33
N THR A 121 9.55 19.67 2.73
CA THR A 121 10.34 20.81 2.24
C THR A 121 9.61 21.49 1.09
N ILE A 122 9.63 22.82 1.06
CA ILE A 122 9.09 23.61 -0.05
C ILE A 122 10.12 23.47 -1.19
N PRO A 123 9.70 23.01 -2.40
CA PRO A 123 10.60 22.89 -3.53
C PRO A 123 11.10 24.25 -4.03
#